data_AF-A0A1Q6VSP5-F1
#
_entry.id   AF-A0A1Q6VSP5-F1
#
_cell.length_a   1.000
_cell.length_b   1.000
_cell.length_c   1.000
_cell.angle_alpha   90.00
_cell.angle_beta   90.00
_cell.angle_gamma   90.00
#
_symmetry.space_group_name_H-M   'P 1'
#
loop_
_entity.id
_entity.type
_entity.pdbx_description
1 polymer ?
#
loop_
_entity_poly.entity_id
_entity_poly.type
_entity_poly.pdbx_seq_one_letter_code
_entity_poly.pdbx_strand_id
1 'polypeptide(L)' 'MICVRCQGFMIGVPPLYLLSSDSYSPSGSDQLEGEAWQCVNCGEYVDEVILDNRASRPSTAAVMA' A
#
# COMPACT_ATOMS: atom_id res chain seq x y z
N MET A 1 -9.30 7.02 5.33
CA MET A 1 -7.85 7.27 5.54
C MET A 1 -7.47 8.56 4.81
N ILE A 2 -6.48 9.32 5.31
CA ILE A 2 -5.98 10.56 4.68
C ILE A 2 -4.56 10.32 4.17
N CYS A 3 -4.23 10.84 2.99
CA CYS A 3 -2.92 10.67 2.39
C CYS A 3 -1.84 11.39 3.20
N VAL A 4 -0.84 10.64 3.68
CA VAL A 4 0.27 11.21 4.47
C VAL A 4 1.16 12.17 3.68
N ARG A 5 1.12 12.13 2.34
CA ARG A 5 1.94 13.01 1.48
C ARG A 5 1.30 14.36 1.19
N CYS A 6 0.01 14.37 0.85
CA CYS A 6 -0.67 15.59 0.41
C CYS A 6 -1.92 15.95 1.22
N GLN A 7 -2.22 15.20 2.28
CA GLN A 7 -3.43 15.32 3.11
C GLN A 7 -4.74 15.18 2.31
N GLY A 8 -4.67 14.62 1.10
CA GLY A 8 -5.81 14.36 0.24
C GLY A 8 -6.61 13.11 0.64
N PHE A 9 -7.79 12.98 0.03
CA PHE A 9 -8.67 11.83 0.25
C PHE A 9 -8.07 10.54 -0.33
N MET A 10 -8.29 9.43 0.35
CA MET A 10 -7.90 8.08 -0.10
C MET A 10 -9.13 7.21 -0.27
N ILE A 11 -9.16 6.47 -1.38
CA ILE A 11 -10.19 5.48 -1.68
C ILE A 11 -9.62 4.07 -1.54
N GLY A 12 -10.45 3.10 -1.15
CA GLY A 12 -10.07 1.69 -1.20
C GLY A 12 -9.96 1.22 -2.65
N VAL A 13 -8.92 0.46 -2.96
CA VAL A 13 -8.64 -0.12 -4.28
C VAL A 13 -8.22 -1.58 -4.13
N PRO A 14 -8.33 -2.41 -5.18
CA PRO A 14 -7.77 -3.76 -5.17
C PRO A 14 -6.24 -3.72 -4.97
N PRO A 15 -5.65 -4.64 -4.20
CA PRO A 15 -4.19 -4.78 -4.07
C PRO A 15 -3.49 -5.04 -5.41
N LEU A 16 -2.31 -4.45 -5.61
CA LEU A 16 -1.54 -4.56 -6.86
C LEU A 16 -0.72 -5.86 -6.98
N TYR A 17 -0.69 -6.71 -5.95
CA TYR A 17 0.00 -8.01 -5.93
C TYR A 17 -0.35 -8.92 -7.12
N LEU A 18 -1.49 -8.67 -7.76
CA LEU A 18 -2.05 -9.43 -8.87
C LEU A 18 -1.44 -9.14 -10.25
N LEU A 19 -0.67 -8.06 -10.42
CA LEU A 19 -0.24 -7.59 -11.76
C LEU A 19 1.17 -8.01 -12.18
N SER A 20 1.89 -8.75 -11.33
CA SER A 20 3.32 -9.06 -11.54
C SER A 20 3.58 -10.40 -12.24
N SER A 21 2.56 -11.08 -12.76
CA SER A 21 2.75 -12.32 -13.53
C SER A 21 1.72 -12.40 -14.65
N ASP A 22 2.19 -12.42 -15.89
CA ASP A 22 1.37 -12.63 -17.11
C ASP A 22 0.54 -13.93 -17.08
N SER A 23 0.78 -14.80 -16.09
CA SER A 23 0.15 -16.09 -15.87
C SER A 23 -0.81 -16.13 -14.66
N TYR A 24 -0.97 -15.03 -13.92
CA TYR A 24 -1.87 -15.02 -12.77
C TYR A 24 -3.31 -14.73 -13.22
N SER A 25 -4.20 -15.70 -13.03
CA SER A 25 -5.65 -15.53 -13.21
C SER A 25 -6.31 -15.51 -11.84
N PRO A 26 -6.90 -14.38 -11.41
CA PRO A 26 -7.61 -14.30 -10.15
C PRO A 26 -8.74 -15.33 -10.11
N SER A 27 -8.64 -16.27 -9.19
CA SER A 27 -9.69 -17.22 -8.84
C SER A 27 -10.53 -16.66 -7.69
N GLY A 28 -11.79 -17.09 -7.55
CA GLY A 28 -12.65 -16.63 -6.44
C GLY A 28 -12.12 -16.98 -5.03
N SER A 29 -11.11 -17.85 -4.95
CA SER A 29 -10.34 -18.20 -3.75
C SER A 29 -9.13 -17.30 -3.49
N ASP A 30 -8.72 -16.48 -4.47
CA ASP A 30 -7.78 -15.37 -4.27
C ASP A 30 -8.53 -14.21 -3.62
N GLN A 31 -9.16 -14.50 -2.48
CA GLN A 31 -9.68 -13.50 -1.60
C GLN A 31 -8.48 -12.65 -1.21
N LEU A 32 -8.41 -11.46 -1.78
CA LEU A 32 -7.38 -10.46 -1.53
C LEU A 32 -7.49 -10.09 -0.06
N GLU A 33 -6.86 -10.90 0.80
CA GLU A 33 -6.51 -10.51 2.14
C GLU A 33 -5.55 -9.34 1.95
N GLY A 34 -6.04 -8.13 2.21
CA GLY A 34 -5.29 -6.91 2.03
C GLY A 34 -6.16 -5.71 1.70
N GLU A 35 -6.20 -4.75 2.62
CA GLU A 35 -6.76 -3.43 2.35
C GLU A 35 -5.69 -2.60 1.62
N ALA A 36 -5.99 -2.19 0.39
CA ALA A 36 -5.16 -1.23 -0.34
C ALA A 36 -5.93 0.07 -0.57
N TRP A 37 -5.18 1.17 -0.61
CA TRP A 37 -5.73 2.49 -0.77
C TRP A 37 -4.91 3.33 -1.74
N GLN A 38 -5.60 4.17 -2.50
CA GLN A 38 -4.98 5.12 -3.42
C GLN A 38 -5.48 6.54 -3.16
N CYS A 39 -4.56 7.51 -3.12
CA CYS A 39 -4.90 8.91 -3.04
C CYS A 39 -5.38 9.45 -4.39
N VAL A 40 -6.59 10.01 -4.42
CA VAL A 40 -7.18 10.58 -5.65
C VAL A 40 -6.49 11.87 -6.11
N ASN A 41 -5.73 12.53 -5.23
CA ASN A 41 -5.08 13.80 -5.52
C ASN A 41 -3.63 13.64 -6.02
N CYS A 42 -2.83 12.79 -5.36
CA CYS A 42 -1.40 12.64 -5.69
C CYS A 42 -1.00 11.24 -6.18
N GLY A 43 -1.94 10.31 -6.26
CA GLY A 43 -1.69 8.94 -6.72
C GLY A 43 -0.93 8.05 -5.74
N GLU A 44 -0.61 8.53 -4.53
CA GLU A 44 0.04 7.73 -3.49
C GLU A 44 -0.76 6.45 -3.24
N TYR A 45 -0.09 5.31 -3.43
CA TYR A 45 -0.62 3.99 -3.18
C TYR A 45 -0.03 3.43 -1.88
N VAL A 46 -0.89 2.83 -1.07
CA VAL A 46 -0.51 2.20 0.19
C VAL A 46 -1.30 0.91 0.32
N ASP A 47 -0.61 -0.21 0.53
CA ASP A 47 -1.20 -1.47 0.98
C ASP A 47 -0.59 -1.86 2.33
N GLU A 48 -1.11 -2.92 2.92
CA GLU A 48 -0.62 -3.48 4.19
C GLU A 48 0.88 -3.81 4.16
N VAL A 49 1.42 -4.26 3.02
CA VAL A 49 2.85 -4.60 2.93
C VAL A 49 3.73 -3.36 2.89
N ILE A 50 3.28 -2.28 2.24
CA ILE A 50 3.92 -0.97 2.27
C ILE A 50 3.87 -0.41 3.70
N LEU A 51 2.76 -0.57 4.41
CA LEU A 51 2.63 -0.14 5.81
C LEU A 51 3.58 -0.93 6.73
N ASP A 52 3.62 -2.26 6.62
CA ASP A 52 4.51 -3.12 7.40
C ASP A 52 5.99 -2.83 7.10
N ASN A 53 6.35 -2.61 5.83
CA ASN A 53 7.70 -2.19 5.46
C ASN A 53 8.06 -0.81 6.02
N ARG A 54 7.10 0.11 6.12
CA ARG A 54 7.33 1.43 6.74
C ARG A 54 7.49 1.31 8.25
N ALA A 55 6.68 0.48 8.91
CA ALA A 55 6.73 0.27 10.35
C ALA A 55 7.99 -0.49 10.79
N SER A 56 8.50 -1.41 9.96
CA SER A 56 9.71 -2.18 10.25
C SER A 56 11.01 -1.40 10.02
N ARG A 57 10.97 -0.23 9.38
CA ARG A 57 12.16 0.61 9.24
C ARG A 57 12.55 1.18 10.60
N PRO A 58 13.75 0.90 11.13
CA PRO A 58 14.24 1.57 12.33
C PRO A 58 14.28 3.07 12.05
N SER A 59 13.72 3.88 12.95
CA SER A 59 13.73 5.33 12.84
C SER A 59 15.18 5.80 12.69
N THR A 60 15.55 6.31 11.52
CA THR A 60 16.86 6.91 11.24
C THR A 60 17.15 8.18 12.05
N ALA A 61 16.32 8.51 13.05
CA ALA A 61 16.59 9.53 14.04
C ALA A 61 17.72 9.17 15.02
N ALA A 62 18.22 7.92 15.01
CA ALA A 62 19.27 7.45 15.93
C ALA A 62 20.64 7.22 15.27
N VAL A 63 20.97 7.90 14.17
CA VAL A 63 22.32 7.84 13.53
C VAL A 63 23.08 9.19 13.65
N MET A 64 22.64 10.09 14.53
CA MET A 64 23.44 11.27 14.92
C MET A 64 23.33 11.57 16.42
N ALA A 65 23.98 10.74 17.25
CA ALA A 65 24.37 11.09 18.61
C ALA A 65 25.76 10.52 18.91
#